data_AF-A0A4R3RGQ5-F1
#
_entry.id   AF-A0A4R3RGQ5-F1
#
_cell.length_a   1.000
_cell.length_b   1.000
_cell.length_c   1.000
_cell.angle_alpha   90.00
_cell.angle_beta   90.00
_cell.angle_gamma   90.00
#
_symmetry.space_group_name_H-M   'P 1'
#
loop_
_entity.id
_entity.type
_entity.pdbx_description
1 polymer ?
#
loop_
_entity_poly.entity_id
_entity_poly.type
_entity_poly.pdbx_seq_one_letter_code
_entity_poly.pdbx_strand_id
1 'polypeptide(L)'
;MRIGKIALIKHQRYAHAKQFKRAGKALRKLKTYLGRIIRDIIRKTKGDAELEAAVAHELMLARRVHAGNRNLNRVKGLARDADLRVFSLHAPEVECIGKGKAHKPYEFGVKVSVATTLNRSKGGQFVTHIQALPGKP
;
A
#
# COMPACT_ATOMS: atom_id res chain seq x y z
N MET A 1 3.41 -17.09 -12.74
CA MET A 1 4.86 -17.18 -12.43
C MET A 1 5.12 -17.94 -11.12
N ARG A 2 5.54 -19.21 -11.19
CA ARG A 2 5.90 -20.01 -9.99
C ARG A 2 7.19 -19.54 -9.28
N ILE A 3 8.02 -18.76 -9.97
CA ILE A 3 9.36 -18.34 -9.51
C ILE A 3 9.29 -17.23 -8.44
N GLY A 4 8.29 -16.34 -8.52
CA GLY A 4 8.12 -15.24 -7.56
C GLY A 4 7.88 -15.74 -6.13
N LYS A 5 6.95 -16.70 -5.97
CA LYS A 5 6.65 -17.34 -4.68
C LYS A 5 7.89 -17.99 -4.07
N ILE A 6 8.69 -18.69 -4.87
CA ILE A 6 9.94 -19.33 -4.41
C ILE A 6 10.95 -18.29 -3.94
N ALA A 7 11.12 -17.20 -4.69
CA ALA A 7 12.02 -16.12 -4.30
C ALA A 7 11.58 -15.41 -3.01
N LEU A 8 10.26 -15.25 -2.80
CA LEU A 8 9.68 -14.71 -1.57
C LEU A 8 9.95 -15.62 -0.37
N ILE A 9 9.67 -16.92 -0.49
CA ILE A 9 9.93 -17.89 0.57
C ILE A 9 11.41 -17.88 0.96
N LYS A 10 12.32 -17.84 -0.03
CA LYS A 10 13.77 -17.74 0.23
C LYS A 10 14.11 -16.45 0.97
N HIS A 11 13.56 -15.31 0.55
CA HIS A 11 13.78 -14.03 1.24
C HIS A 11 13.35 -14.11 2.72
N GLN A 12 12.15 -14.61 2.99
CA GLN A 12 11.60 -14.76 4.34
C GLN A 12 12.46 -15.69 5.21
N ARG A 13 12.86 -16.86 4.70
CA ARG A 13 13.72 -17.80 5.42
C ARG A 13 15.08 -17.21 5.76
N TYR A 14 15.71 -16.50 4.82
CA TYR A 14 16.98 -15.83 5.08
C TYR A 14 16.84 -14.67 6.07
N ALA A 15 15.76 -13.90 6.00
CA ALA A 15 15.50 -12.82 6.95
C ALA A 15 15.28 -13.36 8.37
N HIS A 16 14.49 -14.43 8.50
CA HIS A 16 14.27 -15.13 9.77
C HIS A 16 15.59 -15.63 10.38
N ALA A 17 16.45 -16.24 9.55
CA ALA A 17 17.79 -16.70 9.96
C ALA A 17 18.83 -15.57 10.11
N LYS A 18 18.42 -14.29 10.08
CA LYS A 18 19.29 -13.09 10.13
C LYS A 18 20.39 -13.04 9.03
N GLN A 19 20.23 -13.79 7.94
CA GLN A 19 21.14 -13.79 6.78
C GLN A 19 20.82 -12.63 5.81
N PHE A 20 20.91 -11.39 6.29
CA PHE A 20 20.42 -10.20 5.56
C PHE A 20 21.06 -9.98 4.19
N LYS A 21 22.33 -10.35 4.00
CA LYS A 21 22.98 -10.29 2.66
C LYS A 21 22.27 -11.18 1.63
N ARG A 22 21.89 -12.41 2.03
CA ARG A 22 21.16 -13.35 1.16
C ARG A 22 19.70 -12.94 0.99
N ALA A 23 19.07 -12.49 2.08
CA ALA A 23 17.72 -11.92 2.03
C ALA A 23 17.66 -10.75 1.03
N GLY A 24 18.62 -9.82 1.10
CA GLY A 24 18.72 -8.68 0.18
C GLY A 24 18.88 -9.11 -1.28
N LYS A 25 19.70 -10.14 -1.58
CA LYS A 25 19.81 -10.70 -2.94
C LYS A 25 18.47 -11.27 -3.44
N ALA A 26 17.74 -12.01 -2.60
CA ALA A 26 16.43 -12.53 -2.95
C ALA A 26 15.40 -11.40 -3.19
N LEU A 27 15.44 -10.35 -2.37
CA LEU A 27 14.59 -9.16 -2.55
C LEU A 27 14.89 -8.42 -3.86
N ARG A 28 16.17 -8.27 -4.24
CA ARG A 28 16.54 -7.70 -5.55
C ARG A 28 15.95 -8.50 -6.71
N LYS A 29 16.00 -9.84 -6.64
CA LYS A 29 15.38 -10.70 -7.67
C LYS A 29 13.86 -10.47 -7.75
N LEU A 30 13.18 -10.38 -6.61
CA LEU A 30 11.74 -10.05 -6.57
C LEU A 30 11.44 -8.71 -7.26
N LYS A 31 12.22 -7.67 -6.96
CA LYS A 31 12.09 -6.36 -7.63
C LYS A 31 12.27 -6.48 -9.14
N THR A 32 13.31 -7.18 -9.60
CA THR A 32 13.53 -7.42 -11.02
C THR A 32 12.35 -8.14 -11.69
N TYR A 33 11.77 -9.15 -11.03
CA TYR A 33 10.60 -9.85 -11.58
C TYR A 33 9.38 -8.95 -11.68
N LEU A 34 9.09 -8.15 -10.65
CA LEU A 34 8.00 -7.18 -10.67
C LEU A 34 8.18 -6.18 -11.83
N GLY A 35 9.37 -5.59 -11.98
CA GLY A 35 9.65 -4.65 -13.07
C GLY A 35 9.60 -5.28 -14.46
N ARG A 36 9.85 -6.60 -14.59
CA ARG A 36 9.65 -7.34 -15.84
C ARG A 36 8.16 -7.54 -16.14
N ILE A 37 7.36 -7.93 -15.15
CA ILE A 37 5.91 -8.12 -15.30
C ILE A 37 5.24 -6.80 -15.69
N ILE A 38 5.56 -5.70 -15.01
CA ILE A 38 5.02 -4.36 -15.33
C ILE A 38 5.25 -4.03 -16.81
N ARG A 39 6.48 -4.21 -17.31
CA ARG A 39 6.82 -3.95 -18.72
C ARG A 39 6.16 -4.93 -19.69
N ASP A 40 5.98 -6.18 -19.28
CA ASP A 40 5.31 -7.20 -20.10
C ASP A 40 3.82 -6.88 -20.29
N ILE A 41 3.13 -6.52 -19.20
CA ILE A 41 1.72 -6.10 -19.23
C ILE A 41 1.58 -4.87 -20.13
N ILE A 42 2.33 -3.80 -19.88
CA ILE A 42 2.26 -2.56 -20.68
C ILE A 42 2.45 -2.85 -22.19
N ARG A 43 3.38 -3.74 -22.54
CA ARG A 43 3.63 -4.08 -23.94
C ARG A 43 2.49 -4.86 -24.58
N LYS A 44 1.86 -5.75 -23.82
CA LYS A 44 0.75 -6.61 -24.30
C LYS A 44 -0.58 -5.88 -24.37
N THR A 45 -0.78 -4.89 -23.52
CA THR A 45 -1.99 -4.05 -23.54
C THR A 45 -1.89 -2.90 -24.54
N LYS A 46 -0.68 -2.60 -25.05
CA LYS A 46 -0.43 -1.44 -25.90
C LYS A 46 -1.34 -1.43 -27.13
N GLY A 47 -2.14 -0.37 -27.27
CA GLY A 47 -3.00 -0.14 -28.43
C GLY A 47 -4.42 -0.70 -28.30
N ASP A 48 -4.74 -1.31 -27.15
CA ASP A 48 -6.10 -1.70 -26.78
C ASP A 48 -6.56 -0.79 -25.63
N ALA A 49 -7.40 0.19 -25.93
CA ALA A 49 -7.83 1.21 -24.97
C ALA A 49 -8.67 0.62 -23.82
N GLU A 50 -9.45 -0.43 -24.08
CA GLU A 50 -10.27 -1.08 -23.05
C GLU A 50 -9.38 -1.86 -22.08
N LEU A 51 -8.42 -2.62 -22.62
CA LEU A 51 -7.50 -3.40 -21.80
C LEU A 51 -6.53 -2.49 -21.02
N GLU A 52 -6.07 -1.39 -21.61
CA GLU A 52 -5.26 -0.38 -20.92
C GLU A 52 -6.01 0.25 -19.74
N ALA A 53 -7.28 0.60 -19.93
CA ALA A 53 -8.11 1.13 -18.86
C ALA A 53 -8.34 0.11 -17.74
N ALA A 54 -8.58 -1.16 -18.09
CA ALA A 54 -8.83 -2.23 -17.14
C ALA A 54 -7.65 -2.53 -16.21
N VAL A 55 -6.40 -2.38 -16.69
CA VAL A 55 -5.18 -2.65 -15.89
C VAL A 55 -4.53 -1.40 -15.30
N ALA A 56 -5.09 -0.21 -15.58
CA ALA A 56 -4.46 1.07 -15.25
C ALA A 56 -4.21 1.22 -13.75
N HIS A 57 -5.19 0.86 -12.93
CA HIS A 57 -5.13 1.00 -11.47
C HIS A 57 -4.07 0.07 -10.86
N GLU A 58 -4.05 -1.20 -11.27
CA GLU A 58 -3.10 -2.21 -10.81
C GLU A 58 -1.67 -1.86 -11.25
N LEU A 59 -1.49 -1.36 -12.48
CA LEU A 59 -0.19 -0.90 -12.95
C LEU A 59 0.30 0.32 -12.16
N MET A 60 -0.59 1.24 -11.79
CA MET A 60 -0.26 2.39 -10.94
C MET A 60 0.24 1.91 -9.56
N LEU A 61 -0.48 1.00 -8.90
CA LEU A 61 -0.06 0.43 -7.61
C LEU A 61 1.25 -0.36 -7.72
N ALA A 62 1.39 -1.19 -8.75
CA ALA A 62 2.59 -1.98 -9.00
C ALA A 62 3.82 -1.09 -9.23
N ARG A 63 3.67 0.02 -9.96
CA ARG A 63 4.72 1.03 -10.16
C ARG A 63 5.12 1.69 -8.84
N ARG A 64 4.16 2.09 -8.00
CA ARG A 64 4.43 2.67 -6.66
C ARG A 64 5.23 1.69 -5.79
N VAL A 65 4.83 0.43 -5.73
CA VAL A 65 5.54 -0.62 -4.98
C VAL A 65 6.93 -0.88 -5.56
N HIS A 66 7.08 -0.93 -6.89
CA HIS A 66 8.35 -1.20 -7.56
C HIS A 66 9.38 -0.07 -7.40
N ALA A 67 8.96 1.19 -7.53
CA ALA A 67 9.78 2.37 -7.26
C ALA A 67 10.31 2.38 -5.81
N GLY A 68 9.59 1.69 -4.92
CA GLY A 68 9.93 1.56 -3.52
C GLY A 68 9.54 2.81 -2.75
N ASN A 69 8.82 2.59 -1.65
CA ASN A 69 8.34 3.63 -0.71
C ASN A 69 9.42 4.59 -0.16
N ARG A 70 10.72 4.36 -0.44
CA ARG A 70 11.86 5.23 -0.04
C ARG A 70 12.27 6.25 -1.10
N ASN A 71 11.98 6.00 -2.38
CA ASN A 71 12.36 6.86 -3.51
C ASN A 71 11.15 7.55 -4.16
N LEU A 72 9.96 7.37 -3.59
CA LEU A 72 8.82 8.22 -3.91
C LEU A 72 9.09 9.60 -3.31
N ASN A 73 9.88 10.39 -4.04
CA ASN A 73 9.93 11.82 -3.84
C ASN A 73 8.51 12.36 -4.00
N ARG A 74 8.11 13.27 -3.10
CA ARG A 74 6.88 14.06 -3.25
C ARG A 74 6.75 14.48 -4.71
N VAL A 75 5.66 14.14 -5.37
CA VAL A 75 5.36 14.71 -6.69
C VAL A 75 5.30 16.22 -6.51
N LYS A 76 6.19 16.95 -7.18
CA LYS A 76 6.31 18.40 -7.07
C LYS A 76 4.94 19.00 -7.44
N GLY A 77 4.27 19.66 -6.48
CA GLY A 77 2.91 20.20 -6.64
C GLY A 77 1.81 19.46 -5.88
N LEU A 78 2.04 18.24 -5.39
CA LEU A 78 1.10 17.54 -4.50
C LEU A 78 1.21 18.12 -3.08
N ALA A 79 0.10 18.17 -2.33
CA ALA A 79 0.09 18.61 -0.93
C ALA A 79 1.18 17.89 -0.12
N ARG A 80 1.76 18.55 0.91
CA ARG A 80 2.81 17.96 1.76
C ARG A 80 2.40 16.61 2.37
N ASP A 81 1.10 16.38 2.47
CA ASP A 81 0.50 15.23 3.16
C ASP A 81 0.16 14.05 2.24
N ALA A 82 0.33 14.19 0.93
CA ALA A 82 0.03 13.13 -0.02
C ALA A 82 1.14 12.06 -0.02
N ASP A 83 1.01 11.10 0.89
CA ASP A 83 1.89 9.95 1.02
C ASP A 83 1.63 8.95 -0.12
N LEU A 84 2.58 8.84 -1.03
CA LEU A 84 2.50 7.89 -2.15
C LEU A 84 2.88 6.47 -1.76
N ARG A 85 3.20 6.20 -0.48
CA ARG A 85 3.53 4.84 -0.03
C ARG A 85 2.30 3.96 -0.08
N VAL A 86 2.49 2.73 -0.57
CA VAL A 86 1.47 1.68 -0.55
C VAL A 86 1.83 0.71 0.58
N PHE A 87 0.91 0.53 1.53
CA PHE A 87 1.07 -0.41 2.65
C PHE A 87 0.34 -1.74 2.40
N SER A 88 -0.82 -1.69 1.75
CA SER A 88 -1.58 -2.85 1.31
C SER A 88 -1.95 -2.72 -0.17
N LEU A 89 -1.85 -3.81 -0.93
CA LEU A 89 -2.34 -3.86 -2.31
C LEU A 89 -3.86 -4.07 -2.39
N HIS A 90 -4.45 -4.70 -1.37
CA HIS A 90 -5.88 -4.98 -1.31
C HIS A 90 -6.70 -3.80 -0.76
N ALA A 91 -6.04 -2.88 -0.05
CA ALA A 91 -6.63 -1.67 0.52
C ALA A 91 -5.64 -0.51 0.37
N PRO A 92 -5.47 0.04 -0.85
CA PRO A 92 -4.46 1.05 -1.16
C PRO A 92 -4.67 2.40 -0.46
N GLU A 93 -5.86 2.67 0.04
CA GLU A 93 -6.26 3.83 0.84
C GLU A 93 -5.76 3.76 2.28
N VAL A 94 -5.31 2.59 2.75
CA VAL A 94 -4.83 2.39 4.12
C VAL A 94 -3.53 3.14 4.36
N GLU A 95 -3.53 3.94 5.42
CA GLU A 95 -2.36 4.69 5.85
C GLU A 95 -1.68 4.03 7.06
N CYS A 96 -0.43 4.40 7.31
CA CYS A 96 0.33 4.00 8.50
C CYS A 96 0.33 5.15 9.51
N ILE A 97 -0.34 4.92 10.64
CA ILE A 97 -0.58 5.92 11.68
C ILE A 97 0.22 5.56 12.92
N GLY A 98 0.91 6.55 13.50
CA GLY A 98 1.60 6.41 14.78
C GLY A 98 0.58 6.24 15.92
N LYS A 99 0.66 5.13 16.64
CA LYS A 99 -0.24 4.80 17.76
C LYS A 99 0.26 5.35 19.11
N GLY A 100 1.52 5.76 19.21
CA GLY A 100 2.15 6.23 20.44
C GLY A 100 2.42 5.16 21.50
N LYS A 101 2.22 3.87 21.17
CA LYS A 101 2.48 2.75 22.09
C LYS A 101 3.85 2.14 21.81
N ALA A 102 4.70 2.01 22.83
CA ALA A 102 6.07 1.49 22.66
C ALA A 102 6.13 0.09 22.03
N HIS A 103 5.24 -0.83 22.44
CA HIS A 103 5.22 -2.21 21.94
C HIS A 103 4.48 -2.39 20.60
N LYS A 104 3.66 -1.40 20.18
CA LYS A 104 2.92 -1.37 18.91
C LYS A 104 2.87 0.08 18.40
N PRO A 105 3.98 0.60 17.86
CA PRO A 105 4.12 2.03 17.55
C PRO A 105 3.26 2.48 16.38
N TYR A 106 2.80 1.56 15.54
CA TYR A 106 2.03 1.86 14.34
C TYR A 106 0.74 1.03 14.25
N GLU A 107 -0.25 1.60 13.60
CA GLU A 107 -1.45 0.92 13.13
C GLU A 107 -1.72 1.25 11.66
N PHE A 108 -2.41 0.35 10.95
CA PHE A 108 -2.77 0.53 9.55
C PHE A 108 -4.26 0.78 9.46
N GLY A 109 -4.66 1.93 8.93
CA GLY A 109 -6.07 2.25 8.69
C GLY A 109 -6.26 3.71 8.27
N VAL A 110 -7.54 4.07 8.08
CA VAL A 110 -7.98 5.46 7.94
C VAL A 110 -8.82 5.78 9.18
N LYS A 111 -8.58 6.94 9.79
CA LYS A 111 -9.39 7.37 10.94
C LYS A 111 -10.77 7.80 10.48
N VAL A 112 -11.77 7.60 11.33
CA VAL A 112 -13.15 8.03 11.08
C VAL A 112 -13.62 8.85 12.26
N SER A 113 -14.21 10.01 11.98
CA SER A 113 -14.96 10.80 12.96
C SER A 113 -16.42 10.37 12.93
N VAL A 114 -16.99 10.11 14.10
CA VAL A 114 -18.40 9.73 14.27
C VAL A 114 -19.00 10.65 15.32
N ALA A 115 -20.04 11.40 14.95
CA ALA A 115 -20.80 12.22 15.87
C ALA A 115 -22.12 11.53 16.20
N THR A 116 -22.46 11.48 17.49
CA THR A 116 -23.72 10.94 17.98
C THR A 116 -24.45 11.96 18.83
N THR A 117 -25.77 11.78 19.01
CA THR A 117 -26.53 12.60 19.95
C THR A 117 -26.00 12.39 21.38
N LEU A 118 -25.91 13.47 22.17
CA LEU A 118 -25.42 13.41 23.55
C LEU A 118 -26.26 12.45 24.41
N ASN A 119 -27.58 12.57 24.31
CA ASN A 119 -28.53 11.73 25.03
C ASN A 119 -29.13 10.66 24.12
N ARG A 120 -29.51 9.53 24.72
CA ARG A 120 -30.27 8.47 24.05
C ARG A 120 -31.71 8.92 23.86
N SER A 121 -32.24 8.64 22.66
CA SER A 121 -33.65 8.84 22.34
C SER A 121 -34.44 7.55 22.61
N LYS A 122 -35.78 7.60 22.61
CA LYS A 122 -36.62 6.40 22.79
C LYS A 122 -36.33 5.29 21.75
N GLY A 123 -35.84 5.65 20.57
CA GLY A 123 -35.41 4.72 19.51
C GLY A 123 -33.92 4.32 19.55
N GLY A 124 -33.16 4.73 20.57
CA GLY A 124 -31.72 4.44 20.70
C GLY A 124 -30.81 5.65 20.49
N GLN A 125 -29.54 5.36 20.18
CA GLN A 125 -28.52 6.38 19.89
C GLN A 125 -28.39 6.56 18.38
N PHE A 126 -28.45 7.81 17.93
CA PHE A 126 -28.36 8.11 16.50
C PHE A 126 -26.99 8.67 16.15
N VAL A 127 -26.45 8.23 15.01
CA VAL A 127 -25.27 8.81 14.39
C VAL A 127 -25.72 9.97 13.50
N THR A 128 -25.28 11.18 13.80
CA THR A 128 -25.65 12.40 13.06
C THR A 128 -24.66 12.73 11.96
N HIS A 129 -23.40 12.31 12.11
CA HIS A 129 -22.35 12.58 11.14
C HIS A 129 -21.28 11.48 11.14
N ILE A 130 -20.80 11.13 9.95
CA ILE A 130 -19.68 10.21 9.74
C ILE A 130 -18.76 10.83 8.69
N GLN A 131 -17.47 10.92 8.99
CA GLN A 131 -16.47 11.39 8.04
C GLN A 131 -15.19 10.58 8.15
N ALA A 132 -14.69 10.08 7.02
CA ALA A 132 -13.33 9.55 6.93
C ALA A 132 -12.33 10.70 6.93
N LEU A 133 -11.27 10.56 7.73
CA LEU A 133 -10.20 11.53 7.88
C LEU A 133 -8.90 10.91 7.33
N PRO A 134 -8.71 10.93 6.00
CA PRO A 134 -7.44 10.53 5.39
C PRO A 134 -6.36 11.58 5.70
N GLY A 135 -5.11 11.14 5.73
CA GLY A 135 -3.96 11.94 6.12
C GLY A 135 -3.40 11.58 7.49
N LYS A 136 -2.08 11.78 7.63
CA LYS A 136 -1.42 11.71 8.94
C LYS A 136 -1.78 12.98 9.72
N PRO A 137 -2.25 12.87 10.98
CA PRO A 137 -2.43 14.02 11.86
C PRO A 137 -1.09 14.67 12.20
#